data_AF-A0A5E3X757-F1
#
_entry.id   AF-A0A5E3X757-F1
#
_cell.length_a   1.000
_cell.length_b   1.000
_cell.length_c   1.000
_cell.angle_alpha   90.00
_cell.angle_beta   90.00
_cell.angle_gamma   90.00
#
_symmetry.space_group_name_H-M   'P 1'
#
loop_
_entity.id
_entity.type
_entity.pdbx_description
1 polymer ?
#
loop_
_entity_poly.entity_id
_entity_poly.type
_entity_poly.pdbx_seq_one_letter_code
_entity_poly.pdbx_strand_id
1 'polypeptide(L)'
;MPITAEPEVEAIDEDAPSRSALRIIDALATNLPPTQVFNPLRQVLQSYITSPDPNLRRGGLLALGISVEGCSEFMIPLMNGVWPIIDAGLQDADASVRKATCIAAIMQLVQDPQTQRQACTALDGLLEILHDDIKQYLQLFMERLSGLLETAPIPVKTVVMGAIRSATHASKEGFLPYFQPTMERVKHFLVLTSEGEEHDLRGITMDAVGTFSEAVGTFSEAVGKDVFHLYYNDLMQQAFAGIELGSARLRECSFLFFGVMARVYGDEFAPWLPKVVPALIASCKLEEGGKEPIGLSNAEALAAFSASG
;
A
#
# COMPACT_ATOMS: atom_id res chain seq x y z
N MET A 1 9.13 -29.81 2.85
CA MET A 1 8.43 -28.94 3.84
C MET A 1 6.93 -28.97 3.59
N PRO A 2 6.18 -29.97 4.08
CA PRO A 2 4.73 -30.07 3.84
C PRO A 2 3.96 -28.85 4.34
N ILE A 3 4.46 -28.24 5.42
CA ILE A 3 3.93 -27.04 6.08
C ILE A 3 3.80 -25.82 5.14
N THR A 4 4.73 -25.61 4.20
CA THR A 4 4.59 -24.47 3.24
C THR A 4 3.49 -24.69 2.20
N ALA A 5 2.88 -25.88 2.18
CA ALA A 5 1.82 -26.29 1.26
C ALA A 5 0.49 -26.59 1.98
N GLU A 6 0.36 -26.26 3.26
CA GLU A 6 -0.90 -26.42 3.96
C GLU A 6 -1.95 -25.38 3.46
N PRO A 7 -3.23 -25.80 3.31
CA PRO A 7 -4.31 -24.87 3.04
C PRO A 7 -4.48 -23.93 4.24
N GLU A 8 -4.66 -22.65 3.96
CA GLU A 8 -4.57 -21.61 4.97
C GLU A 8 -5.82 -21.58 5.86
N VAL A 9 -5.62 -21.34 7.15
CA VAL A 9 -6.71 -21.22 8.12
C VAL A 9 -7.16 -19.75 8.12
N GLU A 10 -8.46 -19.49 7.99
CA GLU A 10 -9.05 -18.13 7.97
C GLU A 10 -8.88 -17.34 9.28
N ALA A 11 -8.32 -17.95 10.32
CA ALA A 11 -8.12 -17.33 11.62
C ALA A 11 -7.03 -16.26 11.55
N ILE A 12 -7.39 -15.04 11.95
CA ILE A 12 -6.50 -13.88 12.08
C ILE A 12 -5.52 -14.04 13.28
N ASP A 13 -5.70 -15.08 14.10
CA ASP A 13 -4.95 -15.28 15.33
C ASP A 13 -3.95 -16.45 15.23
N GLU A 14 -2.70 -16.15 15.60
CA GLU A 14 -1.49 -16.99 15.67
C GLU A 14 -0.98 -17.72 14.40
N ASP A 15 0.18 -17.26 13.90
CA ASP A 15 1.23 -18.04 13.22
C ASP A 15 0.77 -19.29 12.45
N ALA A 16 0.08 -19.09 11.31
CA ALA A 16 -0.11 -20.17 10.34
C ALA A 16 1.27 -20.80 10.01
N PRO A 17 1.47 -22.12 10.22
CA PRO A 17 2.78 -22.76 10.09
C PRO A 17 3.50 -22.46 8.76
N SER A 18 2.73 -22.30 7.68
CA SER A 18 3.21 -21.92 6.36
C SER A 18 3.93 -20.56 6.35
N ARG A 19 3.40 -19.55 7.04
CA ARG A 19 3.98 -18.19 7.15
C ARG A 19 5.24 -18.20 8.00
N SER A 20 5.21 -18.89 9.15
CA SER A 20 6.39 -19.03 10.01
C SER A 20 7.53 -19.75 9.28
N ALA A 21 7.21 -20.77 8.48
CA ALA A 21 8.20 -21.47 7.65
C ALA A 21 8.86 -20.55 6.61
N LEU A 22 8.07 -19.72 5.92
CA LEU A 22 8.61 -18.75 4.94
C LEU A 22 9.51 -17.71 5.62
N ARG A 23 9.15 -17.21 6.81
CA ARG A 23 10.00 -16.30 7.61
C ARG A 23 11.31 -16.94 8.05
N ILE A 24 11.28 -18.22 8.40
CA ILE A 24 12.51 -18.97 8.73
C ILE A 24 13.40 -19.10 7.50
N ILE A 25 12.84 -19.38 6.32
CA ILE A 25 13.62 -19.45 5.07
C ILE A 25 14.29 -18.10 4.79
N ASP A 26 13.56 -16.99 4.92
CA ASP A 26 14.11 -15.63 4.79
C ASP A 26 15.27 -15.40 5.76
N ALA A 27 15.04 -15.67 7.05
CA ALA A 27 16.05 -15.48 8.09
C ALA A 27 17.30 -16.34 7.84
N LEU A 28 17.14 -17.59 7.39
CA LEU A 28 18.27 -18.45 7.05
C LEU A 28 19.01 -17.90 5.83
N ALA A 29 18.30 -17.55 4.75
CA ALA A 29 18.89 -17.04 3.52
C ALA A 29 19.69 -15.75 3.77
N THR A 30 19.20 -14.87 4.63
CA THR A 30 19.81 -13.56 4.91
C THR A 30 20.98 -13.65 5.89
N ASN A 31 21.00 -14.62 6.81
CA ASN A 31 22.02 -14.70 7.87
C ASN A 31 23.10 -15.77 7.65
N LEU A 32 22.91 -16.71 6.72
CA LEU A 32 23.84 -17.82 6.49
C LEU A 32 24.40 -17.82 5.06
N PRO A 33 25.54 -18.51 4.81
CA PRO A 33 26.09 -18.61 3.47
C PRO A 33 25.08 -19.21 2.46
N PRO A 34 24.89 -18.60 1.28
CA PRO A 34 23.90 -19.04 0.28
C PRO A 34 24.02 -20.52 -0.12
N THR A 35 25.24 -21.06 -0.16
CA THR A 35 25.47 -22.48 -0.49
C THR A 35 24.92 -23.45 0.54
N GLN A 36 24.78 -23.04 1.81
CA GLN A 36 24.26 -23.86 2.89
C GLN A 36 22.73 -23.82 2.95
N VAL A 37 22.11 -22.76 2.44
CA VAL A 37 20.65 -22.57 2.48
C VAL A 37 20.01 -22.92 1.14
N PHE A 38 20.50 -22.32 0.05
CA PHE A 38 19.89 -22.45 -1.26
C PHE A 38 20.08 -23.83 -1.89
N ASN A 39 21.23 -24.49 -1.69
CA ASN A 39 21.45 -25.81 -2.28
C ASN A 39 20.48 -26.88 -1.72
N PRO A 40 20.29 -27.02 -0.39
CA PRO A 40 19.26 -27.89 0.16
C PRO A 40 17.85 -27.47 -0.25
N LEU A 41 17.56 -26.17 -0.25
CA LEU A 41 16.25 -25.65 -0.65
C LEU A 41 15.93 -26.03 -2.11
N ARG A 42 16.88 -25.86 -3.02
CA ARG A 42 16.75 -26.17 -4.45
C ARG A 42 16.35 -27.63 -4.70
N GLN A 43 16.90 -28.58 -3.94
CA GLN A 43 16.53 -29.99 -4.08
C GLN A 43 15.06 -30.24 -3.77
N VAL A 44 14.52 -29.54 -2.77
CA VAL A 44 13.10 -29.61 -2.41
C VAL A 44 12.24 -28.84 -3.41
N LEU A 45 12.69 -27.68 -3.88
CA LEU A 45 11.96 -26.87 -4.85
C LEU A 45 11.68 -27.63 -6.15
N GLN A 46 12.65 -28.42 -6.64
CA GLN A 46 12.48 -29.22 -7.86
C GLN A 46 11.30 -30.21 -7.77
N SER A 47 11.08 -30.84 -6.61
CA SER A 47 9.94 -31.75 -6.42
C SER A 47 8.62 -31.01 -6.20
N TYR A 48 8.69 -29.78 -5.68
CA TYR A 48 7.51 -28.96 -5.39
C TYR A 48 6.93 -28.35 -6.67
N ILE A 49 7.79 -27.77 -7.51
CA ILE A 49 7.40 -27.09 -8.76
C ILE A 49 6.77 -28.06 -9.76
N THR A 50 7.16 -29.34 -9.74
CA THR A 50 6.65 -30.38 -10.64
C THR A 50 5.48 -31.19 -10.03
N SER A 51 5.07 -30.85 -8.80
CA SER A 51 4.02 -31.59 -8.10
C SER A 51 2.65 -31.40 -8.76
N PRO A 52 1.79 -32.44 -8.81
CA PRO A 52 0.40 -32.28 -9.23
C PRO A 52 -0.41 -31.41 -8.26
N ASP A 53 0.00 -31.31 -6.99
CA ASP A 53 -0.67 -30.50 -5.98
C ASP A 53 -0.33 -29.00 -6.15
N PRO A 54 -1.34 -28.14 -6.42
CA PRO A 54 -1.12 -26.70 -6.57
C PRO A 54 -0.56 -26.03 -5.30
N ASN A 55 -0.86 -26.54 -4.09
CA ASN A 55 -0.33 -25.94 -2.88
C ASN A 55 1.18 -26.15 -2.73
N LEU A 56 1.68 -27.32 -3.15
CA LEU A 56 3.12 -27.60 -3.20
C LEU A 56 3.83 -26.70 -4.22
N ARG A 57 3.22 -26.51 -5.40
CA ARG A 57 3.75 -25.57 -6.40
C ARG A 57 3.79 -24.14 -5.87
N ARG A 58 2.69 -23.68 -5.26
CA ARG A 58 2.56 -22.36 -4.61
C ARG A 58 3.65 -22.13 -3.57
N GLY A 59 3.77 -23.04 -2.60
CA GLY A 59 4.75 -22.96 -1.53
C GLY A 59 6.20 -23.00 -2.05
N GLY A 60 6.45 -23.77 -3.12
CA GLY A 60 7.75 -23.80 -3.80
C GLY A 60 8.11 -22.46 -4.43
N LEU A 61 7.18 -21.83 -5.15
CA LEU A 61 7.42 -20.53 -5.81
C LEU A 61 7.62 -19.40 -4.80
N LEU A 62 6.84 -19.37 -3.70
CA LEU A 62 7.05 -18.41 -2.61
C LEU A 62 8.41 -18.61 -1.92
N ALA A 63 8.77 -19.86 -1.60
CA ALA A 63 10.05 -20.15 -0.97
C ALA A 63 11.24 -19.80 -1.88
N LEU A 64 11.11 -20.04 -3.20
CA LEU A 64 12.08 -19.59 -4.19
C LEU A 64 12.21 -18.07 -4.15
N GLY A 65 11.10 -17.33 -4.26
CA GLY A 65 11.09 -15.87 -4.22
C GLY A 65 11.77 -15.28 -2.98
N ILE A 66 11.40 -15.77 -1.80
CA ILE A 66 11.94 -15.29 -0.53
C ILE A 66 13.43 -15.63 -0.38
N SER A 67 13.85 -16.81 -0.83
CA SER A 67 15.27 -17.19 -0.77
C SER A 67 16.18 -16.32 -1.63
N VAL A 68 15.63 -15.60 -2.62
CA VAL A 68 16.40 -14.71 -3.50
C VAL A 68 17.01 -13.56 -2.73
N GLU A 69 16.34 -13.04 -1.71
CA GLU A 69 16.80 -11.88 -0.95
C GLU A 69 18.22 -12.06 -0.39
N GLY A 70 18.40 -13.09 0.43
CA GLY A 70 19.69 -13.38 1.06
C GLY A 70 20.70 -14.10 0.16
N CYS A 71 20.25 -14.63 -0.98
CA CYS A 71 21.09 -15.41 -1.90
C CYS A 71 21.30 -14.73 -3.27
N SER A 72 20.93 -13.46 -3.42
CA SER A 72 20.83 -12.77 -4.72
C SER A 72 22.12 -12.84 -5.55
N GLU A 73 23.28 -12.45 -4.99
CA GLU A 73 24.58 -12.51 -5.67
C GLU A 73 24.95 -13.94 -6.12
N PHE A 74 24.66 -14.93 -5.28
CA PHE A 74 24.92 -16.33 -5.57
C PHE A 74 24.01 -16.87 -6.69
N MET A 75 22.80 -16.32 -6.82
CA MET A 75 21.81 -16.81 -7.78
C MET A 75 21.82 -16.11 -9.13
N ILE A 76 22.49 -14.96 -9.28
CA ILE A 76 22.72 -14.31 -10.58
C ILE A 76 23.15 -15.33 -11.67
N PRO A 77 24.18 -16.17 -11.48
CA PRO A 77 24.58 -17.16 -12.49
C PRO A 77 23.56 -18.29 -12.70
N LEU A 78 22.64 -18.48 -11.75
CA LEU A 78 21.58 -19.50 -11.80
C LEU A 78 20.28 -19.00 -12.45
N MET A 79 20.18 -17.70 -12.76
CA MET A 79 18.95 -17.08 -13.29
C MET A 79 18.44 -17.71 -14.58
N ASN A 80 19.32 -18.18 -15.46
CA ASN A 80 18.90 -18.90 -16.68
C ASN A 80 18.09 -20.17 -16.37
N GLY A 81 18.27 -20.79 -15.20
CA GLY A 81 17.46 -21.92 -14.73
C GLY A 81 16.23 -21.51 -13.91
N VAL A 82 16.20 -20.28 -13.38
CA VAL A 82 15.09 -19.75 -12.58
C VAL A 82 14.02 -19.12 -13.48
N TRP A 83 14.38 -18.47 -14.59
CA TRP A 83 13.41 -17.86 -15.50
C TRP A 83 12.35 -18.82 -16.04
N PRO A 84 12.70 -20.04 -16.50
CA PRO A 84 11.68 -21.00 -16.94
C PRO A 84 10.72 -21.43 -15.83
N ILE A 85 11.18 -21.43 -14.57
CA ILE A 85 10.34 -21.77 -13.41
C ILE A 85 9.33 -20.65 -13.16
N ILE A 86 9.78 -19.38 -13.22
CA ILE A 86 8.90 -18.22 -13.08
C ILE A 86 7.88 -18.19 -14.23
N ASP A 87 8.31 -18.39 -15.47
CA ASP A 87 7.42 -18.41 -16.64
C ASP A 87 6.35 -19.52 -16.52
N ALA A 88 6.77 -20.74 -16.14
CA ALA A 88 5.85 -21.84 -15.88
C ALA A 88 4.87 -21.51 -14.73
N GLY A 89 5.35 -20.89 -13.65
CA GLY A 89 4.53 -20.49 -12.51
C GLY A 89 3.52 -19.38 -12.85
N LEU A 90 3.86 -18.46 -13.76
CA LEU A 90 2.95 -17.42 -14.25
C LEU A 90 1.88 -17.99 -15.19
N GLN A 91 2.17 -19.12 -15.86
CA GLN A 91 1.25 -19.82 -16.77
C GLN A 91 0.54 -21.02 -16.11
N ASP A 92 0.66 -21.19 -14.78
CA ASP A 92 0.09 -22.33 -14.08
C ASP A 92 -1.43 -22.39 -14.23
N ALA A 93 -2.01 -23.59 -14.28
CA ALA A 93 -3.45 -23.79 -14.35
C ALA A 93 -4.17 -23.21 -13.11
N ASP A 94 -3.54 -23.29 -11.93
CA ASP A 94 -4.10 -22.82 -10.67
C ASP A 94 -3.81 -21.33 -10.44
N ALA A 95 -4.86 -20.57 -10.12
CA ALA A 95 -4.76 -19.13 -9.93
C ALA A 95 -3.91 -18.74 -8.70
N SER A 96 -3.90 -19.56 -7.65
CA SER A 96 -3.12 -19.28 -6.43
C SER A 96 -1.62 -19.40 -6.70
N VAL A 97 -1.22 -20.33 -7.58
CA VAL A 97 0.16 -20.50 -8.01
C VAL A 97 0.61 -19.30 -8.86
N ARG A 98 -0.21 -18.86 -9.81
CA ARG A 98 0.07 -17.65 -10.61
C ARG A 98 0.24 -16.41 -9.74
N LYS A 99 -0.67 -16.19 -8.79
CA LYS A 99 -0.61 -15.07 -7.83
C LYS A 99 0.67 -15.11 -6.99
N ALA A 100 1.00 -16.27 -6.43
CA ALA A 100 2.22 -16.45 -5.64
C ALA A 100 3.49 -16.16 -6.44
N THR A 101 3.56 -16.61 -7.69
CA THR A 101 4.69 -16.31 -8.59
C THR A 101 4.80 -14.79 -8.86
N CYS A 102 3.69 -14.12 -9.16
CA CYS A 102 3.68 -12.66 -9.36
C CYS A 102 4.18 -11.92 -8.11
N ILE A 103 3.66 -12.28 -6.94
CA ILE A 103 4.05 -11.64 -5.66
C ILE A 103 5.53 -11.89 -5.38
N ALA A 104 6.00 -13.12 -5.51
CA ALA A 104 7.41 -13.48 -5.32
C ALA A 104 8.33 -12.66 -6.24
N ALA A 105 7.98 -12.53 -7.53
CA ALA A 105 8.77 -11.76 -8.48
C ALA A 105 8.76 -10.26 -8.17
N ILE A 106 7.60 -9.67 -7.88
CA ILE A 106 7.49 -8.24 -7.56
C ILE A 106 8.25 -7.93 -6.26
N MET A 107 8.09 -8.75 -5.21
CA MET A 107 8.77 -8.55 -3.94
C MET A 107 10.29 -8.59 -4.07
N GLN A 108 10.83 -9.38 -5.01
CA GLN A 108 12.26 -9.33 -5.33
C GLN A 108 12.67 -8.00 -5.97
N LEU A 109 11.88 -7.49 -6.92
CA LEU A 109 12.17 -6.22 -7.59
C LEU A 109 12.05 -5.02 -6.65
N VAL A 110 11.20 -5.11 -5.61
CA VAL A 110 11.10 -4.09 -4.56
C VAL A 110 12.44 -3.89 -3.82
N GLN A 111 13.32 -4.90 -3.80
CA GLN A 111 14.61 -4.84 -3.12
C GLN A 111 15.73 -4.24 -3.98
N ASP A 112 15.59 -4.25 -5.30
CA ASP A 112 16.60 -3.70 -6.20
C ASP A 112 16.40 -2.19 -6.37
N PRO A 113 17.35 -1.34 -5.95
CA PRO A 113 17.21 0.12 -6.04
C PRO A 113 16.88 0.65 -7.45
N GLN A 114 17.26 -0.07 -8.52
CA GLN A 114 16.97 0.36 -9.89
C GLN A 114 15.52 0.12 -10.30
N THR A 115 14.87 -0.91 -9.75
CA THR A 115 13.51 -1.31 -10.09
C THR A 115 12.50 -1.05 -8.97
N GLN A 116 12.98 -0.67 -7.78
CA GLN A 116 12.20 -0.51 -6.55
C GLN A 116 10.97 0.38 -6.71
N ARG A 117 11.08 1.53 -7.40
CA ARG A 117 9.93 2.43 -7.61
C ARG A 117 8.86 1.76 -8.46
N GLN A 118 9.23 1.21 -9.62
CA GLN A 118 8.32 0.55 -10.54
C GLN A 118 7.70 -0.70 -9.92
N ALA A 119 8.48 -1.45 -9.16
CA ALA A 119 8.03 -2.63 -8.43
C ALA A 119 7.00 -2.26 -7.34
N CYS A 120 7.22 -1.18 -6.58
CA CYS A 120 6.24 -0.69 -5.61
C CYS A 120 4.96 -0.21 -6.29
N THR A 121 5.04 0.45 -7.45
CA THR A 121 3.85 0.83 -8.24
C THR A 121 3.09 -0.40 -8.77
N ALA A 122 3.79 -1.42 -9.25
CA ALA A 122 3.15 -2.66 -9.68
C ALA A 122 2.51 -3.40 -8.49
N LEU A 123 3.18 -3.39 -7.33
CA LEU A 123 2.66 -3.94 -6.09
C LEU A 123 1.40 -3.21 -5.65
N ASP A 124 1.37 -1.87 -5.70
CA ASP A 124 0.19 -1.06 -5.39
C ASP A 124 -1.03 -1.51 -6.20
N GLY A 125 -0.90 -1.55 -7.54
CA GLY A 125 -2.00 -2.00 -8.42
C GLY A 125 -2.39 -3.47 -8.20
N LEU A 126 -1.45 -4.33 -7.80
CA LEU A 126 -1.75 -5.71 -7.44
C LEU A 126 -2.54 -5.80 -6.11
N LEU A 127 -2.20 -4.97 -5.12
CA LEU A 127 -2.85 -4.95 -3.82
C LEU A 127 -4.30 -4.45 -3.91
N GLU A 128 -4.60 -3.53 -4.83
CA GLU A 128 -5.97 -3.06 -5.09
C GLU A 128 -6.92 -4.19 -5.52
N ILE A 129 -6.41 -5.24 -6.17
CA ILE A 129 -7.21 -6.35 -6.71
C ILE A 129 -7.11 -7.64 -5.88
N LEU A 130 -6.29 -7.66 -4.83
CA LEU A 130 -6.10 -8.88 -4.01
C LEU A 130 -7.33 -9.20 -3.15
N HIS A 131 -8.09 -8.19 -2.74
CA HIS A 131 -9.24 -8.34 -1.84
C HIS A 131 -8.90 -9.24 -0.62
N ASP A 132 -9.71 -10.26 -0.32
CA ASP A 132 -9.53 -11.13 0.85
C ASP A 132 -8.23 -11.96 0.80
N ASP A 133 -7.65 -12.18 -0.39
CA ASP A 133 -6.39 -12.91 -0.54
C ASP A 133 -5.20 -12.15 0.08
N ILE A 134 -5.33 -10.87 0.42
CA ILE A 134 -4.23 -10.10 1.01
C ILE A 134 -3.83 -10.63 2.39
N LYS A 135 -4.77 -11.22 3.14
CA LYS A 135 -4.54 -11.65 4.53
C LYS A 135 -3.31 -12.56 4.66
N GLN A 136 -3.06 -13.39 3.64
CA GLN A 136 -1.94 -14.33 3.61
C GLN A 136 -0.56 -13.66 3.43
N TYR A 137 -0.54 -12.46 2.86
CA TYR A 137 0.68 -11.71 2.54
C TYR A 137 0.80 -10.41 3.33
N LEU A 138 -0.23 -10.02 4.09
CA LEU A 138 -0.32 -8.71 4.73
C LEU A 138 0.88 -8.44 5.64
N GLN A 139 1.26 -9.40 6.48
CA GLN A 139 2.43 -9.25 7.34
C GLN A 139 3.71 -9.01 6.54
N LEU A 140 3.96 -9.83 5.51
CA LEU A 140 5.13 -9.69 4.64
C LEU A 140 5.15 -8.30 3.98
N PHE A 141 4.02 -7.85 3.44
CA PHE A 141 3.93 -6.54 2.82
C PHE A 141 4.15 -5.41 3.82
N MET A 142 3.50 -5.46 4.99
CA MET A 142 3.60 -4.41 6.00
C MET A 142 5.01 -4.31 6.59
N GLU A 143 5.68 -5.44 6.86
CA GLU A 143 7.07 -5.44 7.33
C GLU A 143 8.01 -4.80 6.29
N ARG A 144 7.88 -5.19 5.02
CA ARG A 144 8.75 -4.71 3.94
C ARG A 144 8.49 -3.24 3.58
N LEU A 145 7.23 -2.87 3.35
CA LEU A 145 6.85 -1.51 2.97
C LEU A 145 7.16 -0.52 4.10
N SER A 146 6.97 -0.90 5.37
CA SER A 146 7.30 -0.03 6.51
C SER A 146 8.80 0.27 6.62
N GLY A 147 9.67 -0.68 6.26
CA GLY A 147 11.12 -0.44 6.20
C GLY A 147 11.51 0.53 5.09
N LEU A 148 10.82 0.49 3.95
CA LEU A 148 11.06 1.41 2.84
C LEU A 148 10.65 2.85 3.16
N LEU A 149 9.62 3.05 3.98
CA LEU A 149 9.25 4.40 4.43
C LEU A 149 10.36 5.10 5.21
N GLU A 150 11.24 4.35 5.89
CA GLU A 150 12.37 4.90 6.63
C GLU A 150 13.57 5.17 5.71
N THR A 151 13.89 4.20 4.85
CA THR A 151 15.19 4.11 4.16
C THR A 151 15.19 4.62 2.72
N ALA A 152 14.05 4.57 2.03
CA ALA A 152 13.97 4.86 0.60
C ALA A 152 13.96 6.38 0.31
N PRO A 153 14.33 6.83 -0.91
CA PRO A 153 14.18 8.22 -1.30
C PRO A 153 12.70 8.63 -1.46
N ILE A 154 12.40 9.92 -1.35
CA ILE A 154 11.03 10.48 -1.42
C ILE A 154 10.17 9.90 -2.57
N PRO A 155 10.65 9.85 -3.83
CA PRO A 155 9.82 9.31 -4.92
C PRO A 155 9.47 7.83 -4.77
N VAL A 156 10.27 7.05 -4.05
CA VAL A 156 9.93 5.67 -3.66
C VAL A 156 8.95 5.67 -2.50
N LYS A 157 9.15 6.52 -1.48
CA LYS A 157 8.20 6.64 -0.36
C LYS A 157 6.78 6.96 -0.85
N THR A 158 6.64 7.78 -1.89
CA THR A 158 5.32 8.11 -2.48
C THR A 158 4.58 6.87 -2.98
N VAL A 159 5.25 5.99 -3.73
CA VAL A 159 4.63 4.76 -4.25
C VAL A 159 4.47 3.68 -3.19
N VAL A 160 5.37 3.63 -2.20
CA VAL A 160 5.24 2.76 -1.02
C VAL A 160 4.02 3.16 -0.19
N MET A 161 3.76 4.46 -0.01
CA MET A 161 2.56 4.94 0.67
C MET A 161 1.28 4.57 -0.08
N GLY A 162 1.29 4.61 -1.42
CA GLY A 162 0.19 4.08 -2.24
C GLY A 162 -0.05 2.59 -1.96
N ALA A 163 1.00 1.77 -2.02
CA ALA A 163 0.90 0.34 -1.74
C ALA A 163 0.40 0.04 -0.32
N ILE A 164 0.84 0.77 0.71
CA ILE A 164 0.34 0.61 2.09
C ILE A 164 -1.14 0.99 2.18
N ARG A 165 -1.56 2.06 1.52
CA ARG A 165 -2.98 2.43 1.45
C ARG A 165 -3.80 1.30 0.81
N SER A 166 -3.38 0.78 -0.33
CA SER A 166 -4.08 -0.31 -1.02
C SER A 166 -4.11 -1.59 -0.19
N ALA A 167 -3.01 -1.91 0.50
CA ALA A 167 -2.98 -3.01 1.46
C ALA A 167 -3.97 -2.80 2.62
N THR A 168 -4.07 -1.58 3.14
CA THR A 168 -5.00 -1.24 4.21
C THR A 168 -6.45 -1.37 3.75
N HIS A 169 -6.75 -0.86 2.55
CA HIS A 169 -8.07 -0.95 1.95
C HIS A 169 -8.52 -2.41 1.77
N ALA A 170 -7.63 -3.26 1.24
CA ALA A 170 -7.92 -4.67 1.02
C ALA A 170 -8.06 -5.48 2.33
N SER A 171 -7.26 -5.16 3.35
CA SER A 171 -7.22 -5.91 4.61
C SER A 171 -8.23 -5.48 5.68
N LYS A 172 -8.78 -4.26 5.57
CA LYS A 172 -9.77 -3.71 6.53
C LYS A 172 -9.27 -3.82 7.98
N GLU A 173 -10.02 -4.47 8.86
CA GLU A 173 -9.65 -4.73 10.26
C GLU A 173 -8.32 -5.47 10.43
N GLY A 174 -7.85 -6.21 9.40
CA GLY A 174 -6.54 -6.83 9.40
C GLY A 174 -5.37 -5.83 9.51
N PHE A 175 -5.62 -4.55 9.22
CA PHE A 175 -4.62 -3.49 9.35
C PHE A 175 -4.38 -3.02 10.80
N LEU A 176 -5.28 -3.30 11.74
CA LEU A 176 -5.21 -2.78 13.12
C LEU A 176 -3.84 -2.99 13.81
N PRO A 177 -3.18 -4.16 13.70
CA PRO A 177 -1.88 -4.36 14.35
C PRO A 177 -0.77 -3.45 13.81
N TYR A 178 -0.95 -2.91 12.60
CA TYR A 178 0.02 -2.07 11.91
C TYR A 178 -0.31 -0.58 11.99
N PHE A 179 -1.55 -0.21 12.31
CA PHE A 179 -2.03 1.18 12.31
C PHE A 179 -1.12 2.13 13.09
N GLN A 180 -0.91 1.88 14.38
CA GLN A 180 -0.15 2.80 15.24
C GLN A 180 1.33 2.89 14.81
N PRO A 181 2.06 1.77 14.57
CA PRO A 181 3.41 1.83 14.02
C PRO A 181 3.51 2.57 12.69
N THR A 182 2.53 2.43 11.80
CA THR A 182 2.51 3.13 10.51
C THR A 182 2.23 4.62 10.70
N MET A 183 1.27 5.01 11.54
CA MET A 183 0.97 6.42 11.86
C MET A 183 2.19 7.17 12.41
N GLU A 184 2.93 6.55 13.34
CA GLU A 184 4.13 7.16 13.91
C GLU A 184 5.23 7.40 12.87
N ARG A 185 5.35 6.52 11.87
CA ARG A 185 6.30 6.68 10.75
C ARG A 185 5.87 7.78 9.80
N VAL A 186 4.58 7.91 9.47
CA VAL A 186 4.13 8.77 8.37
C VAL A 186 3.75 10.19 8.81
N LYS A 187 3.55 10.45 10.11
CA LYS A 187 3.10 11.76 10.60
C LYS A 187 3.96 12.95 10.14
N HIS A 188 5.27 12.74 9.97
CA HIS A 188 6.18 13.79 9.50
C HIS A 188 6.05 14.10 8.00
N PHE A 189 5.46 13.21 7.20
CA PHE A 189 5.16 13.49 5.79
C PHE A 189 3.99 14.47 5.64
N LEU A 190 3.07 14.52 6.61
CA LEU A 190 1.89 15.38 6.58
C LEU A 190 2.22 16.86 6.75
N VAL A 191 3.43 17.18 7.24
CA VAL A 191 3.88 18.56 7.49
C VAL A 191 4.89 19.05 6.45
N LEU A 192 5.19 18.26 5.40
CA LEU A 192 6.08 18.66 4.32
C LEU A 192 5.50 19.84 3.54
N THR A 193 6.35 20.80 3.17
CA THR A 193 5.92 22.05 2.51
C THR A 193 6.60 22.30 1.18
N SER A 194 7.68 21.57 0.84
CA SER A 194 8.41 21.81 -0.40
C SER A 194 7.62 21.32 -1.62
N GLU A 195 7.63 22.09 -2.69
CA GLU A 195 6.96 21.73 -3.94
C GLU A 195 7.58 20.48 -4.60
N GLY A 196 6.85 19.90 -5.55
CA GLY A 196 7.27 18.71 -6.29
C GLY A 196 7.01 17.42 -5.50
N GLU A 197 8.02 16.56 -5.40
CA GLU A 197 7.87 15.20 -4.86
C GLU A 197 7.46 15.19 -3.37
N GLU A 198 7.78 16.23 -2.59
CA GLU A 198 7.33 16.38 -1.20
C GLU A 198 5.83 16.68 -1.08
N HIS A 199 5.28 17.52 -1.96
CA HIS A 199 3.82 17.73 -2.05
C HIS A 199 3.11 16.44 -2.47
N ASP A 200 3.68 15.69 -3.41
CA ASP A 200 3.12 14.39 -3.82
C ASP A 200 3.10 13.41 -2.65
N LEU A 201 4.21 13.31 -1.90
CA LEU A 201 4.31 12.46 -0.71
C LEU A 201 3.33 12.89 0.39
N ARG A 202 3.19 14.20 0.64
CA ARG A 202 2.20 14.71 1.60
C ARG A 202 0.77 14.38 1.17
N GLY A 203 0.44 14.60 -0.09
CA GLY A 203 -0.89 14.32 -0.64
C GLY A 203 -1.26 12.84 -0.54
N ILE A 204 -0.38 11.95 -1.00
CA ILE A 204 -0.61 10.50 -0.90
C ILE A 204 -0.69 10.02 0.55
N THR A 205 0.07 10.64 1.46
CA THR A 205 0.00 10.32 2.90
C THR A 205 -1.35 10.74 3.48
N MET A 206 -1.85 11.93 3.13
CA MET A 206 -3.17 12.38 3.59
C MET A 206 -4.29 11.43 3.13
N ASP A 207 -4.24 10.99 1.88
CA ASP A 207 -5.17 10.02 1.32
C ASP A 207 -5.07 8.64 2.01
N ALA A 208 -3.84 8.17 2.25
CA ALA A 208 -3.59 6.93 2.99
C ALA A 208 -4.16 6.99 4.42
N VAL A 209 -3.95 8.09 5.13
CA VAL A 209 -4.47 8.28 6.49
C VAL A 209 -6.00 8.28 6.55
N GLY A 210 -6.67 8.81 5.51
CA GLY A 210 -8.12 8.64 5.36
C GLY A 210 -8.52 7.17 5.31
N THR A 211 -7.84 6.38 4.47
CA THR A 211 -8.08 4.92 4.36
C THR A 211 -7.78 4.19 5.68
N PHE A 212 -6.76 4.61 6.44
CA PHE A 212 -6.45 4.05 7.75
C PHE A 212 -7.59 4.30 8.74
N SER A 213 -8.20 5.49 8.70
CA SER A 213 -9.37 5.83 9.53
C SER A 213 -10.55 4.91 9.24
N GLU A 214 -10.84 4.66 7.95
CA GLU A 214 -11.90 3.74 7.55
C GLU A 214 -11.63 2.32 8.04
N ALA A 215 -10.41 1.81 7.82
CA ALA A 215 -10.03 0.47 8.25
C ALA A 215 -10.17 0.28 9.77
N VAL A 216 -9.68 1.24 10.57
CA VAL A 216 -9.78 1.19 12.03
C VAL A 216 -11.25 1.33 12.50
N GLY A 217 -12.05 2.16 11.82
CA GLY A 217 -13.48 2.34 12.10
C GLY A 217 -14.33 1.10 11.88
N THR A 218 -13.87 0.12 11.09
CA THR A 218 -14.62 -1.13 10.83
C THR A 218 -14.57 -2.17 11.96
N PHE A 219 -13.58 -2.12 12.86
CA PHE A 219 -13.39 -3.15 13.91
C PHE A 219 -14.51 -3.17 14.95
N SER A 220 -14.83 -1.99 15.49
CA SER A 220 -15.91 -1.72 16.42
C SER A 220 -16.13 -0.23 16.39
N GLU A 221 -17.36 0.22 16.14
CA GLU A 221 -17.65 1.62 15.90
C GLU A 221 -17.14 2.53 17.03
N ALA A 222 -17.20 2.07 18.28
CA ALA A 222 -16.66 2.82 19.43
C ALA A 222 -15.12 2.74 19.51
N VAL A 223 -14.56 1.53 19.51
CA VAL A 223 -13.11 1.32 19.73
C VAL A 223 -12.29 1.87 18.57
N GLY A 224 -12.76 1.70 17.34
CA GLY A 224 -12.12 2.24 16.15
C GLY A 224 -12.09 3.76 16.14
N LYS A 225 -13.22 4.40 16.49
CA LYS A 225 -13.29 5.85 16.64
C LYS A 225 -12.33 6.31 17.73
N ASP A 226 -12.29 5.67 18.90
CA ASP A 226 -11.42 6.05 20.02
C ASP A 226 -9.93 6.05 19.64
N VAL A 227 -9.48 5.03 18.89
CA VAL A 227 -8.07 4.90 18.47
C VAL A 227 -7.67 6.00 17.49
N PHE A 228 -8.51 6.29 16.49
CA PHE A 228 -8.21 7.35 15.50
C PHE A 228 -8.46 8.76 16.05
N HIS A 229 -9.34 8.91 17.05
CA HIS A 229 -9.72 10.21 17.63
C HIS A 229 -8.52 10.97 18.21
N LEU A 230 -7.47 10.27 18.65
CA LEU A 230 -6.20 10.87 19.09
C LEU A 230 -5.51 11.70 18.01
N TYR A 231 -5.69 11.34 16.74
CA TYR A 231 -5.08 11.99 15.59
C TYR A 231 -6.04 12.97 14.89
N TYR A 232 -7.35 12.79 15.08
CA TYR A 232 -8.40 13.44 14.31
C TYR A 232 -8.25 14.98 14.21
N ASN A 233 -8.06 15.67 15.34
CA ASN A 233 -7.96 17.13 15.33
C ASN A 233 -6.71 17.65 14.62
N ASP A 234 -5.56 17.00 14.82
CA ASP A 234 -4.32 17.37 14.15
C ASP A 234 -4.42 17.12 12.65
N LEU A 235 -4.93 15.96 12.24
CA LEU A 235 -5.10 15.61 10.82
C LEU A 235 -6.05 16.56 10.09
N MET A 236 -7.14 16.99 10.72
CA MET A 236 -8.02 18.02 10.18
C MET A 236 -7.26 19.33 9.93
N GLN A 237 -6.38 19.74 10.86
CA GLN A 237 -5.54 20.92 10.69
C GLN A 237 -4.52 20.74 9.57
N GLN A 238 -3.88 19.57 9.46
CA GLN A 238 -2.92 19.29 8.40
C GLN A 238 -3.56 19.25 7.00
N ALA A 239 -4.82 18.82 6.90
CA ALA A 239 -5.59 18.88 5.66
C ALA A 239 -5.90 20.32 5.24
N PHE A 240 -6.30 21.19 6.18
CA PHE A 240 -6.45 22.62 5.86
C PHE A 240 -5.12 23.26 5.45
N ALA A 241 -4.03 22.99 6.16
CA ALA A 241 -2.71 23.47 5.79
C ALA A 241 -2.26 22.96 4.41
N GLY A 242 -2.71 21.76 4.01
CA GLY A 242 -2.45 21.21 2.68
C GLY A 242 -3.15 22.01 1.57
N ILE A 243 -4.37 22.49 1.83
CA ILE A 243 -5.11 23.36 0.90
C ILE A 243 -4.39 24.69 0.69
N GLU A 244 -3.85 25.26 1.77
CA GLU A 244 -3.15 26.57 1.77
C GLU A 244 -1.84 26.56 0.98
N LEU A 245 -1.23 25.39 0.76
CA LEU A 245 -0.03 25.24 -0.07
C LEU A 245 -0.27 25.45 -1.58
N GLY A 246 -1.52 25.63 -2.02
CA GLY A 246 -1.82 26.04 -3.41
C GLY A 246 -1.69 24.95 -4.47
N SER A 247 -1.24 23.73 -4.13
CA SER A 247 -1.20 22.58 -5.05
C SER A 247 -2.60 21.99 -5.29
N ALA A 248 -2.95 21.76 -6.56
CA ALA A 248 -4.21 21.11 -6.93
C ALA A 248 -4.33 19.70 -6.34
N ARG A 249 -3.22 18.95 -6.31
CA ARG A 249 -3.16 17.61 -5.74
C ARG A 249 -3.39 17.62 -4.23
N LEU A 250 -2.75 18.55 -3.51
CA LEU A 250 -2.93 18.67 -2.06
C LEU A 250 -4.37 19.09 -1.70
N ARG A 251 -4.98 19.99 -2.48
CA ARG A 251 -6.39 20.34 -2.32
C ARG A 251 -7.29 19.12 -2.49
N GLU A 252 -7.13 18.39 -3.59
CA GLU A 252 -7.89 17.17 -3.87
C GLU A 252 -7.78 16.16 -2.73
N CYS A 253 -6.57 15.80 -2.31
CA CYS A 253 -6.34 14.85 -1.22
C CYS A 253 -6.95 15.32 0.11
N SER A 254 -6.92 16.63 0.39
CA SER A 254 -7.52 17.19 1.61
C SER A 254 -9.05 17.12 1.59
N PHE A 255 -9.69 17.37 0.45
CA PHE A 255 -11.14 17.23 0.33
C PHE A 255 -11.60 15.77 0.34
N LEU A 256 -10.83 14.85 -0.27
CA LEU A 256 -11.08 13.41 -0.14
C LEU A 256 -11.01 12.98 1.32
N PHE A 257 -9.99 13.43 2.05
CA PHE A 257 -9.87 13.17 3.48
C PHE A 257 -11.07 13.70 4.28
N PHE A 258 -11.52 14.94 4.02
CA PHE A 258 -12.73 15.46 4.66
C PHE A 258 -13.98 14.62 4.37
N GLY A 259 -14.14 14.14 3.14
CA GLY A 259 -15.23 13.24 2.77
C GLY A 259 -15.18 11.92 3.54
N VAL A 260 -13.99 11.35 3.71
CA VAL A 260 -13.77 10.15 4.53
C VAL A 260 -14.10 10.43 5.99
N MET A 261 -13.60 11.53 6.57
CA MET A 261 -13.90 11.89 7.95
C MET A 261 -15.39 12.10 8.19
N ALA A 262 -16.10 12.75 7.26
CA ALA A 262 -17.55 12.92 7.35
C ALA A 262 -18.30 11.58 7.34
N ARG A 263 -17.82 10.60 6.55
CA ARG A 263 -18.38 9.24 6.52
C ARG A 263 -18.10 8.45 7.80
N VAL A 264 -16.88 8.53 8.34
CA VAL A 264 -16.47 7.78 9.54
C VAL A 264 -17.09 8.35 10.82
N TYR A 265 -17.13 9.69 10.95
CA TYR A 265 -17.56 10.38 12.17
C TYR A 265 -19.03 10.84 12.15
N GLY A 266 -19.70 10.85 10.99
CA GLY A 266 -21.10 11.22 10.89
C GLY A 266 -21.39 12.59 11.52
N ASP A 267 -22.31 12.64 12.48
CA ASP A 267 -22.72 13.87 13.18
C ASP A 267 -21.57 14.56 13.94
N GLU A 268 -20.56 13.80 14.39
CA GLU A 268 -19.38 14.35 15.07
C GLU A 268 -18.51 15.21 14.14
N PHE A 269 -18.69 15.11 12.82
CA PHE A 269 -18.04 15.97 11.83
C PHE A 269 -18.67 17.36 11.72
N ALA A 270 -19.90 17.55 12.21
CA ALA A 270 -20.66 18.80 12.06
C ALA A 270 -19.90 20.08 12.49
N PRO A 271 -19.09 20.09 13.57
CA PRO A 271 -18.30 21.26 13.97
C PRO A 271 -17.29 21.74 12.92
N TRP A 272 -16.89 20.89 11.96
CA TRP A 272 -15.94 21.24 10.91
C TRP A 272 -16.60 21.84 9.66
N LEU A 273 -17.90 21.62 9.46
CA LEU A 273 -18.64 22.12 8.29
C LEU A 273 -18.51 23.63 8.04
N PRO A 274 -18.52 24.51 9.08
CA PRO A 274 -18.32 25.95 8.88
C PRO A 274 -16.95 26.32 8.29
N LYS A 275 -15.97 25.42 8.31
CA LYS A 275 -14.65 25.62 7.68
C LYS A 275 -14.53 24.87 6.35
N VAL A 276 -14.98 23.61 6.32
CA VAL A 276 -14.86 22.72 5.15
C VAL A 276 -15.71 23.22 3.99
N VAL A 277 -16.97 23.62 4.23
CA VAL A 277 -17.89 24.02 3.15
C VAL A 277 -17.41 25.31 2.46
N PRO A 278 -17.03 26.39 3.17
CA PRO A 278 -16.46 27.56 2.50
C PRO A 278 -15.18 27.27 1.72
N ALA A 279 -14.28 26.43 2.26
CA ALA A 279 -13.05 26.03 1.57
C ALA A 279 -13.36 25.26 0.27
N LEU A 280 -14.34 24.35 0.30
CA LEU A 280 -14.79 23.62 -0.89
C LEU A 280 -15.37 24.56 -1.94
N ILE A 281 -16.28 25.46 -1.54
CA ILE A 281 -16.88 26.46 -2.44
C ILE A 281 -15.81 27.36 -3.06
N ALA A 282 -14.82 27.78 -2.27
CA ALA A 282 -13.69 28.56 -2.78
C ALA A 282 -12.87 27.76 -3.80
N SER A 283 -12.59 26.48 -3.52
CA SER A 283 -11.86 25.61 -4.47
C SER A 283 -12.63 25.38 -5.77
N CYS A 284 -13.96 25.25 -5.72
CA CYS A 284 -14.80 25.09 -6.92
C CYS A 284 -14.84 26.32 -7.83
N LYS A 285 -14.39 27.49 -7.36
CA LYS A 285 -14.32 28.74 -8.14
C LYS A 285 -12.98 28.92 -8.87
N LEU A 286 -12.00 28.05 -8.62
CA LEU A 286 -10.71 28.08 -9.30
C LEU A 286 -10.84 27.43 -10.68
N GLU A 287 -10.17 27.97 -11.70
CA GLU A 287 -10.05 27.30 -13.00
C GLU A 287 -9.15 26.05 -12.88
N GLU A 288 -9.32 25.07 -13.77
CA GLU A 288 -8.47 23.87 -13.83
C GLU A 288 -6.99 24.28 -13.83
N GLY A 289 -6.25 23.90 -12.77
CA GLY A 289 -4.85 24.30 -12.56
C GLY A 289 -4.61 25.35 -11.46
N GLY A 290 -5.64 25.81 -10.75
CA GLY A 290 -5.46 26.65 -9.55
C GLY A 290 -5.13 28.13 -9.83
N LYS A 291 -5.39 28.61 -11.04
CA LYS A 291 -5.32 30.06 -11.34
C LYS A 291 -6.63 30.72 -10.91
N GLU A 292 -6.53 31.91 -10.33
CA GLU A 292 -7.69 32.77 -10.09
C GLU A 292 -8.40 33.03 -11.42
N PRO A 293 -9.74 33.00 -11.45
CA PRO A 293 -10.49 33.27 -12.66
C PRO A 293 -10.13 34.65 -13.19
N ILE A 294 -9.80 34.74 -14.48
CA ILE A 294 -9.70 36.02 -15.19
C ILE A 294 -11.11 36.60 -15.15
N GLY A 295 -11.29 37.62 -14.31
CA GLY A 295 -12.61 38.14 -13.94
C GLY A 295 -13.44 38.54 -15.15
N LEU A 296 -14.37 37.68 -15.56
CA LEU A 296 -15.58 38.10 -16.22
C LEU A 296 -16.56 38.48 -15.12
N SER A 297 -16.97 39.74 -15.14
CA SER A 297 -17.88 40.25 -14.12
C SER A 297 -19.21 39.49 -14.20
N ASN A 298 -19.84 39.20 -13.07
CA ASN A 298 -21.17 38.57 -13.00
C ASN A 298 -22.24 39.32 -13.85
N ALA A 299 -21.98 40.59 -14.20
CA ALA A 299 -22.83 41.38 -15.09
C ALA A 299 -22.82 40.88 -16.54
N GLU A 300 -21.70 40.34 -17.05
CA GLU A 300 -21.58 39.85 -18.42
C GLU A 300 -22.24 38.47 -18.59
N ALA A 301 -22.14 37.61 -17.56
CA ALA A 301 -22.83 36.32 -17.53
C ALA A 301 -24.36 36.47 -17.46
N LEU A 302 -24.87 37.45 -16.71
CA LEU A 302 -26.31 37.76 -16.65
C LEU A 302 -26.85 38.38 -17.95
N ALA A 303 -26.03 39.17 -18.65
CA ALA A 303 -26.40 39.74 -19.95
C ALA A 303 -26.51 38.67 -21.05
N ALA A 304 -25.63 37.66 -21.03
CA ALA A 304 -25.69 36.54 -21.98
C ALA A 304 -26.93 35.65 -21.76
N PHE A 305 -27.36 35.48 -20.50
CA PHE A 305 -28.53 34.67 -20.16
C PHE A 305 -29.87 35.35 -20.51
N SER A 306 -29.91 36.68 -20.50
CA SER A 306 -31.13 37.47 -20.77
C SER A 306 -31.34 37.79 -22.26
N ALA A 307 -30.32 37.63 -23.10
CA ALA A 307 -30.42 37.84 -24.56
C ALA A 307 -30.97 36.62 -25.33
N SER A 308 -31.36 35.54 -24.65
CA SER A 308 -31.83 34.28 -25.25
C SER A 308 -33.33 33.99 -25.00
N GLY A 309 -34.12 35.02 -24.70
CA GLY A 309 -35.58 34.94 -24.49
C GLY A 309 -36.36 35.73 -25.53
#